data_AF-A0A2G6WL35-F1
#
_entry.id   AF-A0A2G6WL35-F1
#
_cell.length_a   1.000
_cell.length_b   1.000
_cell.length_c   1.000
_cell.angle_alpha   90.00
_cell.angle_beta   90.00
_cell.angle_gamma   90.00
#
_symmetry.space_group_name_H-M   'P 1'
#
loop_
_entity.id
_entity.type
_entity.pdbx_description
1 polymer ?
#
loop_
_entity_poly.entity_id
_entity_poly.type
_entity_poly.pdbx_seq_one_letter_code
_entity_poly.pdbx_strand_id
1 'polypeptide(L)'
;MEFSIPTQNELWSFIGKNNWKLIALENVGQDYGKASIKFNPAEKKVSGNTGCNNFAGTYESNDDRISFNNVAVTAMACIGEEGNKTEQKILSYLNSKDLRFDVADQTLNFYLNDRLVMMFGITK
;
A
#
# COMPACT_ATOMS: atom_id res chain seq x y z
N MET A 1 4.30 0.83 -31.65
CA MET A 1 4.00 1.26 -30.27
C MET A 1 5.11 0.73 -29.40
N GLU A 2 6.05 1.58 -29.01
CA GLU A 2 7.11 1.19 -28.08
C GLU A 2 6.54 1.25 -26.67
N PHE A 3 6.36 0.09 -26.05
CA PHE A 3 6.07 0.01 -24.62
C PHE A 3 7.40 0.22 -23.89
N SER A 4 7.75 1.47 -23.61
CA SER A 4 8.88 1.79 -22.75
C SER A 4 8.56 1.30 -21.33
N ILE A 5 9.28 0.28 -20.87
CA ILE A 5 9.22 -0.17 -19.47
C ILE A 5 9.78 0.98 -18.61
N PRO A 6 9.02 1.53 -17.66
CA PRO A 6 9.52 2.59 -16.81
C PRO A 6 10.72 2.11 -16.01
N THR A 7 11.76 2.94 -15.95
CA THR A 7 12.91 2.68 -15.07
C THR A 7 12.46 2.64 -13.60
N GLN A 8 13.23 1.98 -12.74
CA GLN A 8 12.93 1.92 -11.30
C GLN A 8 12.79 3.33 -10.69
N ASN A 9 13.57 4.31 -11.16
CA ASN A 9 13.49 5.70 -10.73
C ASN A 9 12.19 6.40 -11.16
N GLU A 10 11.75 6.19 -12.40
CA GLU A 10 10.48 6.75 -12.91
C GLU A 10 9.29 6.15 -12.18
N LEU A 11 9.32 4.84 -11.91
CA LEU A 11 8.31 4.15 -11.12
C LEU A 11 8.19 4.74 -9.72
N TRP A 12 9.31 4.88 -8.98
CA TRP A 12 9.28 5.44 -7.64
C TRP A 12 8.91 6.93 -7.61
N SER A 13 9.28 7.69 -8.65
CA SER A 13 8.83 9.08 -8.80
C SER A 13 7.31 9.15 -9.00
N PHE A 14 6.75 8.22 -9.78
CA PHE A 14 5.31 8.09 -9.96
C PHE A 14 4.59 7.63 -8.69
N ILE A 15 5.14 6.67 -7.95
CA ILE A 15 4.57 6.22 -6.68
C ILE A 15 4.58 7.35 -5.64
N GLY A 16 5.70 8.07 -5.52
CA GLY A 16 5.89 9.11 -4.51
C GLY A 16 5.08 10.39 -4.73
N LYS A 17 4.76 10.73 -5.98
CA LYS A 17 3.95 11.94 -6.28
C LYS A 17 2.46 11.77 -6.03
N ASN A 18 1.98 10.53 -5.95
CA ASN A 18 0.56 10.20 -5.82
C ASN A 18 0.19 9.82 -4.38
N ASN A 19 -1.09 9.95 -4.04
CA ASN A 19 -1.67 9.33 -2.85
C ASN A 19 -2.56 8.16 -3.31
N TRP A 20 -2.52 7.07 -2.56
CA TRP A 20 -3.09 5.78 -2.98
C TRP A 20 -4.19 5.37 -2.00
N LYS A 21 -5.46 5.39 -2.42
CA LYS A 21 -6.60 4.94 -1.61
C LYS A 21 -6.87 3.46 -1.86
N LEU A 22 -7.11 2.70 -0.79
CA LEU A 22 -7.43 1.27 -0.89
C LEU A 22 -8.78 1.09 -1.58
N ILE A 23 -8.80 0.28 -2.64
CA ILE A 23 -10.00 -0.03 -3.42
C ILE A 23 -10.34 -1.53 -3.43
N ALA A 24 -9.36 -2.39 -3.13
CA ALA A 24 -9.61 -3.80 -2.87
C ALA A 24 -8.66 -4.39 -1.82
N LEU A 25 -9.18 -5.31 -1.00
CA LEU A 25 -8.43 -6.09 -0.01
C LEU A 25 -8.81 -7.56 -0.15
N GLU A 26 -7.82 -8.44 -0.34
CA GLU A 26 -8.04 -9.89 -0.56
C GLU A 26 -9.07 -10.20 -1.69
N ASN A 27 -8.99 -9.45 -2.80
CA ASN A 27 -9.93 -9.51 -3.94
C ASN A 27 -11.37 -9.04 -3.65
N VAL A 28 -11.65 -8.48 -2.47
CA VAL A 28 -12.94 -7.84 -2.19
C VAL A 28 -12.82 -6.36 -2.56
N GLY A 29 -13.60 -5.90 -3.53
CA GLY A 29 -13.67 -4.50 -3.93
C GLY A 29 -14.82 -3.78 -3.22
N GLN A 30 -14.51 -2.76 -2.41
CA GLN A 30 -15.50 -1.93 -1.71
C GLN A 30 -14.86 -0.60 -1.26
N ASP A 31 -15.66 0.28 -0.66
CA ASP A 31 -15.11 1.49 -0.02
C ASP A 31 -14.55 1.15 1.37
N TYR A 32 -13.22 1.22 1.49
CA TYR A 32 -12.50 1.06 2.77
C TYR A 32 -12.33 2.38 3.52
N GLY A 33 -13.18 3.36 3.23
CA GLY A 33 -13.22 4.65 3.90
C GLY A 33 -11.94 5.46 3.66
N LYS A 34 -11.17 5.69 4.73
CA LYS A 34 -9.93 6.48 4.71
C LYS A 34 -8.67 5.66 4.46
N ALA A 35 -8.82 4.34 4.28
CA ALA A 35 -7.68 3.45 4.09
C ALA A 35 -6.84 3.91 2.88
N SER A 36 -5.56 4.20 3.14
CA SER A 36 -4.68 4.83 2.18
C SER A 36 -3.22 4.58 2.50
N ILE A 37 -2.36 4.73 1.50
CA ILE A 37 -0.90 4.61 1.61
C ILE A 37 -0.23 5.71 0.79
N LYS A 38 0.90 6.19 1.31
CA LYS A 38 1.75 7.19 0.67
C LYS A 38 3.21 6.82 0.90
N PHE A 39 4.02 7.04 -0.13
CA PHE A 39 5.44 6.78 -0.10
C PHE A 39 6.22 8.08 -0.22
N ASN A 40 7.29 8.21 0.56
CA ASN A 40 8.35 9.19 0.34
C ASN A 40 9.60 8.44 -0.14
N PRO A 41 9.87 8.41 -1.46
CA PRO A 41 11.05 7.72 -2.00
C PRO A 41 12.38 8.32 -1.59
N ALA A 42 12.44 9.65 -1.39
CA ALA A 42 13.66 10.33 -1.00
C ALA A 42 14.11 9.93 0.42
N GLU A 43 13.15 9.70 1.31
CA GLU A 43 13.43 9.31 2.70
C GLU A 43 13.25 7.81 2.99
N LYS A 44 12.84 7.01 1.98
CA LYS A 44 12.46 5.59 2.14
C LYS A 44 11.43 5.36 3.26
N LYS A 45 10.46 6.29 3.37
CA LYS A 45 9.37 6.23 4.35
C LYS A 45 8.04 5.88 3.69
N VAL A 46 7.21 5.20 4.45
CA VAL A 46 5.80 4.94 4.12
C VAL A 46 4.93 5.46 5.24
N SER A 47 3.76 6.00 4.90
CA SER A 47 2.74 6.38 5.85
C SER A 47 1.36 6.21 5.25
N GLY A 48 0.33 6.26 6.08
CA GLY A 48 -1.04 6.14 5.59
C GLY A 48 -2.04 5.93 6.71
N ASN A 49 -3.18 5.39 6.34
CA ASN A 49 -4.27 5.07 7.24
C ASN A 49 -4.81 3.66 6.93
N THR A 50 -5.16 2.89 7.95
CA THR A 50 -5.70 1.52 7.85
C THR A 50 -7.23 1.48 7.67
N GLY A 51 -7.85 2.63 7.43
CA GLY A 51 -9.30 2.85 7.53
C GLY A 51 -9.71 3.38 8.91
N CYS A 52 -8.90 3.12 9.93
CA CYS A 52 -9.15 3.50 11.31
C CYS A 52 -7.97 4.28 11.92
N ASN A 53 -6.79 3.67 11.98
CA ASN A 53 -5.60 4.27 12.55
C ASN A 53 -4.64 4.78 11.49
N ASN A 54 -3.84 5.77 11.86
CA ASN A 54 -2.72 6.20 11.05
C ASN A 54 -1.54 5.26 11.31
N PHE A 55 -0.75 5.01 10.26
CA PHE A 55 0.49 4.26 10.36
C PHE A 55 1.64 5.02 9.72
N ALA A 56 2.86 4.72 10.18
CA ALA A 56 4.10 5.20 9.59
C ALA A 56 5.19 4.16 9.77
N GLY A 57 6.12 4.09 8.82
CA GLY A 57 7.26 3.20 8.87
C GLY A 57 8.26 3.51 7.77
N THR A 58 9.17 2.56 7.54
CA THR A 58 10.11 2.59 6.43
C THR A 58 9.84 1.43 5.48
N TYR A 59 10.41 1.49 4.29
CA TYR A 59 10.34 0.39 3.34
C TYR A 59 11.66 0.22 2.60
N GLU A 60 11.90 -0.99 2.15
CA GLU A 60 12.95 -1.33 1.20
C GLU A 60 12.30 -1.91 -0.05
N SER A 61 12.90 -1.65 -1.20
CA SER A 61 12.38 -2.10 -2.48
C SER A 61 13.51 -2.57 -3.38
N ASN A 62 13.32 -3.70 -4.03
CA ASN A 62 14.23 -4.20 -5.04
C ASN A 62 13.40 -4.78 -6.19
N ASP A 63 13.59 -4.27 -7.40
CA ASP A 63 12.82 -4.62 -8.59
C ASP A 63 11.31 -4.56 -8.34
N ASP A 64 10.62 -5.70 -8.36
CA ASP A 64 9.19 -5.85 -8.14
C ASP A 64 8.86 -6.26 -6.69
N ARG A 65 9.85 -6.28 -5.78
CA ARG A 65 9.69 -6.65 -4.37
C ARG A 65 9.75 -5.45 -3.45
N ILE A 66 8.95 -5.51 -2.39
CA ILE A 66 8.91 -4.50 -1.34
C ILE A 66 8.74 -5.17 0.03
N SER A 67 9.48 -4.65 1.01
CA SER A 67 9.37 -5.02 2.41
C SER A 67 9.15 -3.78 3.26
N PHE A 68 8.29 -3.91 4.25
CA PHE A 68 7.97 -2.84 5.18
C PHE A 68 8.64 -3.09 6.52
N ASN A 69 9.13 -2.03 7.13
CA ASN A 69 9.95 -2.06 8.34
C ASN A 69 9.47 -1.00 9.33
N ASN A 70 9.63 -1.29 10.63
CA ASN A 70 9.33 -0.35 11.72
C ASN A 70 7.93 0.29 11.60
N VAL A 71 6.93 -0.48 11.18
CA VAL A 71 5.55 0.01 11.02
C VAL A 71 4.96 0.23 12.42
N ALA A 72 4.70 1.49 12.75
CA ALA A 72 4.01 1.91 13.95
C ALA A 72 2.61 2.40 13.61
N VAL A 73 1.65 2.15 14.49
CA VAL A 73 0.24 2.56 14.36
C VAL A 73 -0.18 3.41 15.55
N THR A 74 -1.08 4.36 15.32
CA THR A 74 -1.79 5.02 16.42
C THR A 74 -2.76 4.03 17.07
N ALA A 75 -3.01 4.16 18.37
CA ALA A 75 -3.96 3.31 19.08
C ALA A 75 -5.29 4.07 19.31
N MET A 76 -6.16 4.09 18.31
CA MET A 76 -7.57 4.47 18.47
C MET A 76 -8.46 3.22 18.41
N ALA A 77 -9.56 3.24 19.17
CA ALA A 77 -10.58 2.20 19.09
C ALA A 77 -11.39 2.38 17.79
N CYS A 78 -11.33 1.40 16.89
CA CYS A 78 -12.16 1.41 15.69
C CYS A 78 -13.61 1.09 16.03
N ILE A 79 -14.54 1.79 15.39
CA ILE A 79 -15.97 1.54 15.57
C ILE A 79 -16.37 0.36 14.68
N GLY A 80 -16.87 -0.72 15.28
CA GLY A 80 -17.42 -1.87 14.57
C GLY A 80 -16.40 -2.97 14.23
N GLU A 81 -16.91 -4.19 14.05
CA GLU A 81 -16.09 -5.39 13.81
C GLU A 81 -15.41 -5.37 12.44
N GLU A 82 -16.07 -4.81 11.42
CA GLU A 82 -15.55 -4.73 10.05
C GLU A 82 -14.33 -3.79 9.93
N GLY A 83 -14.35 -2.66 10.65
CA GLY A 83 -13.22 -1.73 10.71
C GLY A 83 -11.98 -2.38 11.33
N ASN A 84 -12.17 -3.10 12.45
CA ASN A 84 -11.10 -3.86 13.10
C ASN A 84 -10.52 -4.95 12.18
N LYS A 85 -11.37 -5.72 11.49
CA LYS A 85 -10.92 -6.77 10.56
C LYS A 85 -10.12 -6.18 9.39
N THR A 86 -10.58 -5.07 8.83
CA THR A 86 -9.89 -4.36 7.75
C THR A 86 -8.50 -3.91 8.19
N GLU A 87 -8.41 -3.26 9.35
CA GLU A 87 -7.14 -2.81 9.89
C GLU A 87 -6.16 -3.96 10.13
N GLN A 88 -6.62 -5.03 10.81
CA GLN A 88 -5.76 -6.18 11.12
C GLN A 88 -5.20 -6.84 9.84
N LYS A 89 -5.98 -6.91 8.77
CA LYS A 89 -5.53 -7.43 7.47
C LYS A 89 -4.51 -6.52 6.80
N ILE A 90 -4.74 -5.20 6.79
CA ILE A 90 -3.76 -4.25 6.24
C ILE A 90 -2.44 -4.36 7.01
N LEU A 91 -2.51 -4.39 8.35
CA LEU A 91 -1.32 -4.50 9.19
C LEU A 91 -0.61 -5.85 9.04
N SER A 92 -1.31 -6.95 8.79
CA SER A 92 -0.65 -8.23 8.54
C SER A 92 0.18 -8.19 7.25
N TYR A 93 -0.32 -7.55 6.19
CA TYR A 93 0.45 -7.37 4.95
C TYR A 93 1.58 -6.35 5.08
N LEU A 94 1.37 -5.25 5.81
CA LEU A 94 2.44 -4.29 6.13
C LEU A 94 3.52 -4.88 7.05
N ASN A 95 3.27 -6.02 7.69
CA ASN A 95 4.29 -6.77 8.43
C ASN A 95 4.93 -7.89 7.61
N SER A 96 4.43 -8.17 6.40
CA SER A 96 5.05 -9.12 5.49
C SER A 96 6.39 -8.58 5.00
N LYS A 97 7.38 -9.46 4.90
CA LYS A 97 8.75 -9.13 4.49
C LYS A 97 9.02 -9.32 3.01
N ASP A 98 8.07 -9.89 2.28
CA ASP A 98 8.27 -10.22 0.87
C ASP A 98 6.96 -10.09 0.08
N LEU A 99 6.56 -8.84 -0.20
CA LEU A 99 5.46 -8.56 -1.11
C LEU A 99 6.01 -8.29 -2.50
N ARG A 100 5.36 -8.85 -3.53
CA ARG A 100 5.51 -8.34 -4.89
C ARG A 100 4.61 -7.12 -5.06
N PHE A 101 5.03 -6.13 -5.84
CA PHE A 101 4.19 -5.01 -6.21
C PHE A 101 4.29 -4.69 -7.70
N ASP A 102 3.24 -4.11 -8.25
CA ASP A 102 3.27 -3.49 -9.58
C ASP A 102 2.39 -2.24 -9.62
N VAL A 103 2.64 -1.41 -10.62
CA VAL A 103 1.80 -0.27 -10.96
C VAL A 103 1.22 -0.52 -12.34
N ALA A 104 -0.11 -0.53 -12.42
CA ALA A 104 -0.86 -0.70 -13.67
C ALA A 104 -1.84 0.46 -13.84
N ASP A 105 -1.69 1.23 -14.91
CA ASP A 105 -2.47 2.43 -15.19
C ASP A 105 -2.49 3.44 -14.01
N GLN A 106 -3.53 3.38 -13.18
CA GLN A 106 -3.76 4.26 -12.03
C GLN A 106 -3.83 3.48 -10.72
N THR A 107 -3.32 2.24 -10.70
CA THR A 107 -3.39 1.36 -9.54
C THR A 107 -2.01 0.90 -9.10
N LEU A 108 -1.84 0.79 -7.79
CA LEU A 108 -0.69 0.20 -7.12
C LEU A 108 -1.19 -1.09 -6.45
N ASN A 109 -0.64 -2.21 -6.87
CA ASN A 109 -1.11 -3.53 -6.45
C ASN A 109 -0.01 -4.24 -5.68
N PHE A 110 -0.39 -4.96 -4.63
CA PHE A 110 0.52 -5.78 -3.82
C PHE A 110 0.04 -7.23 -3.84
N TYR A 111 1.01 -8.14 -3.91
CA TYR A 111 0.79 -9.57 -3.99
C TYR A 111 1.61 -10.31 -2.95
N LEU A 112 1.00 -11.35 -2.38
CA LEU A 112 1.67 -12.31 -1.51
C LEU A 112 1.43 -13.72 -2.07
N ASN A 113 2.50 -14.46 -2.37
CA ASN A 113 2.42 -15.78 -3.00
C ASN A 113 1.53 -15.76 -4.27
N ASP A 114 1.77 -14.77 -5.13
CA ASP A 114 1.04 -14.51 -6.39
C ASP A 114 -0.46 -14.19 -6.26
N ARG A 115 -0.96 -14.03 -5.03
CA ARG A 115 -2.34 -13.59 -4.79
C ARG A 115 -2.37 -12.08 -4.59
N LEU A 116 -3.28 -11.40 -5.28
CA LEU A 116 -3.57 -9.99 -5.04
C LEU A 116 -4.13 -9.81 -3.63
N VAL A 117 -3.40 -9.08 -2.78
CA VAL A 117 -3.77 -8.87 -1.38
C VAL A 117 -4.25 -7.46 -1.12
N MET A 118 -3.67 -6.45 -1.77
CA MET A 118 -4.10 -5.06 -1.66
C MET A 118 -4.02 -4.38 -3.02
N MET A 119 -5.05 -3.62 -3.36
CA MET A 119 -5.11 -2.81 -4.57
C MET A 119 -5.48 -1.39 -4.19
N PHE A 120 -4.66 -0.43 -4.61
CA PHE A 120 -4.88 0.98 -4.34
C PHE A 120 -5.05 1.76 -5.63
N GLY A 121 -5.97 2.71 -5.66
CA GLY A 121 -6.16 3.64 -6.77
C GLY A 121 -5.62 5.03 -6.43
N ILE A 122 -5.14 5.76 -7.44
CA ILE A 122 -4.76 7.18 -7.29
C ILE A 122 -5.99 8.00 -6.86
N THR A 123 -5.82 8.84 -5.86
CA THR A 123 -6.81 9.88 -5.51
C THR A 123 -6.44 11.20 -6.19
N LYS A 124 -7.43 11.86 -6.81
CA LYS A 124 -7.30 13.23 -7.33
C LYS A 124 -7.21 14.25 -6.19
#